data_AF-E4WYI1-F1
#
_entry.id   AF-E4WYI1-F1
#
_cell.length_a   1.000
_cell.length_b   1.000
_cell.length_c   1.000
_cell.angle_alpha   90.00
_cell.angle_beta   90.00
_cell.angle_gamma   90.00
#
_symmetry.space_group_name_H-M   'P 1'
#
loop_
_entity.id
_entity.type
_entity.pdbx_description
1 polymer ?
#
loop_
_entity_poly.entity_id
_entity_poly.type
_entity_poly.pdbx_seq_one_letter_code
_entity_poly.pdbx_strand_id
1 'polypeptide(L)'
;MLTGAWIFYETAVFKKSRVRIEVYLKNTIHGFIALVALAASCFGYWAIYENKELIGKEHFTSYHGQVGIASLAMIFVNQLLGAAAHYLKISAARKAHRMFSFLILSCFCAALSLGLWSGWADHNLHWILRYSGTTLATVPILMWL
;
A
#
# COMPACT_ATOMS: atom_id res chain seq x y z
N MET A 1 26.21 -26.33 -38.70
CA MET A 1 25.47 -25.05 -38.48
C MET A 1 24.14 -25.19 -37.74
N LEU A 2 23.54 -26.39 -37.62
CA LEU A 2 22.26 -26.59 -36.91
C LEU A 2 22.34 -26.54 -35.37
N THR A 3 23.52 -26.76 -34.79
CA THR A 3 23.72 -26.83 -33.33
C THR A 3 23.66 -25.46 -32.63
N GLY A 4 24.17 -24.40 -33.28
CA GLY A 4 24.18 -23.05 -32.69
C GLY A 4 22.79 -22.41 -32.60
N ALA A 5 21.94 -22.63 -33.61
CA ALA A 5 20.56 -22.13 -33.63
C ALA A 5 19.69 -22.81 -32.56
N TRP A 6 19.88 -24.11 -32.34
CA TRP A 6 19.18 -24.87 -31.30
C TRP A 6 19.53 -24.39 -29.89
N ILE A 7 20.83 -24.21 -29.59
CA ILE A 7 21.30 -23.70 -28.29
C ILE A 7 20.79 -22.28 -28.03
N PHE A 8 20.78 -21.40 -29.05
CA PHE A 8 20.23 -20.05 -28.93
C PHE A 8 18.72 -20.06 -28.66
N TYR A 9 17.97 -20.95 -29.32
CA TYR A 9 16.53 -21.12 -29.08
C TYR A 9 16.24 -21.59 -27.65
N GLU A 10 16.93 -22.62 -27.17
CA GLU A 10 16.77 -23.12 -25.81
C GLU A 10 17.09 -22.05 -24.77
N THR A 11 18.24 -21.38 -24.90
CA THR A 11 18.64 -20.31 -23.97
C THR A 11 17.64 -19.14 -23.97
N ALA A 12 17.09 -18.76 -25.12
CA ALA A 12 16.05 -17.74 -25.22
C ALA A 12 14.73 -18.17 -24.54
N VAL A 13 14.31 -19.43 -24.74
CA VAL A 13 13.11 -20.00 -24.11
C VAL A 13 13.27 -20.10 -22.59
N PHE A 14 14.41 -20.60 -22.10
CA PHE A 14 14.72 -20.68 -20.67
C PHE A 14 14.79 -19.29 -20.01
N LYS A 15 15.41 -18.31 -20.68
CA LYS A 15 15.42 -16.92 -20.18
C LYS A 15 14.00 -16.36 -20.09
N LYS A 16 13.17 -16.58 -21.11
CA LYS A 16 11.77 -16.13 -21.14
C LYS A 16 10.90 -16.80 -20.07
N SER A 17 11.07 -18.10 -19.85
CA SER A 17 10.33 -18.83 -18.81
C SER A 17 10.76 -18.38 -17.40
N ARG A 18 12.06 -18.22 -17.17
CA ARG A 18 12.60 -17.70 -15.90
C ARG A 18 12.05 -16.31 -15.57
N VAL A 19 12.08 -15.37 -16.53
CA VAL A 19 11.53 -14.02 -16.35
C VAL A 19 10.03 -14.07 -16.04
N ARG A 20 9.27 -14.95 -16.71
CA ARG A 20 7.84 -15.11 -16.43
C ARG A 20 7.57 -15.60 -15.01
N ILE A 21 8.31 -16.62 -14.55
CA ILE A 21 8.18 -17.16 -13.18
C ILE A 21 8.53 -16.07 -12.16
N GLU A 22 9.60 -15.32 -12.39
CA GLU A 22 10.02 -14.24 -11.50
C GLU A 22 8.96 -13.13 -11.39
N VAL A 23 8.40 -12.69 -12.52
CA VAL A 23 7.33 -11.68 -12.54
C VAL A 23 6.06 -12.19 -11.85
N TYR A 24 5.69 -13.46 -12.07
CA TYR A 24 4.56 -14.07 -11.40
C TYR A 24 4.76 -14.08 -9.88
N LEU A 25 5.90 -14.60 -9.40
CA LEU A 25 6.24 -14.67 -7.99
C LEU A 25 6.26 -13.27 -7.34
N LYS A 26 6.86 -12.28 -8.00
CA LYS A 26 6.87 -10.88 -7.53
C LYS A 26 5.45 -10.35 -7.34
N ASN A 27 4.56 -10.59 -8.30
CA ASN A 27 3.17 -10.15 -8.21
C ASN A 27 2.40 -10.90 -7.11
N THR A 28 2.65 -12.19 -6.93
CA THR A 28 2.03 -12.99 -5.85
C THR A 28 2.46 -12.50 -4.48
N ILE A 29 3.76 -12.27 -4.27
CA ILE A 29 4.29 -11.73 -3.01
C ILE A 29 3.73 -10.33 -2.75
N HIS A 30 3.71 -9.46 -3.77
CA HIS A 30 3.11 -8.12 -3.67
C HIS A 30 1.64 -8.18 -3.25
N GLY A 31 0.84 -9.06 -3.88
CA GLY A 31 -0.57 -9.25 -3.53
C GLY A 31 -0.74 -9.75 -2.08
N PHE A 32 0.09 -10.70 -1.65
CA PHE A 32 0.05 -11.21 -0.27
C PHE A 32 0.39 -10.13 0.76
N ILE A 33 1.47 -9.37 0.55
CA ILE A 33 1.85 -8.25 1.42
C ILE A 33 0.72 -7.22 1.49
N ALA A 34 0.11 -6.89 0.35
CA ALA A 34 -0.99 -5.93 0.29
C ALA A 34 -2.24 -6.42 1.06
N LEU A 35 -2.54 -7.72 1.04
CA LEU A 35 -3.63 -8.30 1.84
C LEU A 35 -3.35 -8.25 3.33
N VAL A 36 -2.13 -8.58 3.76
CA VAL A 36 -1.71 -8.47 5.17
C VAL A 36 -1.78 -7.01 5.64
N ALA A 37 -1.34 -6.07 4.82
CA ALA A 37 -1.42 -4.65 5.11
C ALA A 37 -2.87 -4.14 5.22
N LEU A 38 -3.77 -4.60 4.34
CA LEU A 38 -5.20 -4.29 4.43
C LEU A 38 -5.80 -4.84 5.73
N ALA A 39 -5.52 -6.10 6.08
CA ALA A 39 -6.01 -6.69 7.31
C ALA A 39 -5.52 -5.93 8.56
N ALA A 40 -4.23 -5.58 8.61
CA ALA A 40 -3.66 -4.77 9.70
C ALA A 40 -4.32 -3.39 9.78
N SER A 41 -4.61 -2.76 8.63
CA SER A 41 -5.27 -1.45 8.58
C SER A 41 -6.72 -1.52 9.06
N CYS A 42 -7.47 -2.57 8.70
CA CYS A 42 -8.82 -2.83 9.21
C CYS A 42 -8.81 -3.06 10.72
N PHE A 43 -7.85 -3.83 11.24
CA PHE A 43 -7.71 -4.07 12.67
C PHE A 43 -7.39 -2.78 13.44
N GLY A 44 -6.45 -1.97 12.95
CA GLY A 44 -6.12 -0.67 13.56
C GLY A 44 -7.29 0.30 13.56
N TYR A 45 -8.05 0.34 12.46
CA TYR A 45 -9.30 1.12 12.38
C TYR A 45 -10.33 0.63 13.41
N TRP A 46 -10.58 -0.68 13.49
CA TRP A 46 -11.51 -1.27 14.45
C TRP A 46 -11.12 -0.95 15.89
N ALA A 47 -9.85 -1.12 16.25
CA ALA A 47 -9.36 -0.81 17.60
C ALA A 47 -9.64 0.65 18.01
N ILE A 48 -9.41 1.61 17.12
CA ILE A 48 -9.70 3.02 17.39
C ILE A 48 -11.20 3.32 17.39
N TYR A 49 -11.98 2.64 16.54
CA TYR A 49 -13.43 2.76 16.53
C TYR A 49 -14.02 2.32 17.88
N GLU A 50 -13.72 1.09 18.32
CA GLU A 50 -14.19 0.57 19.62
C GLU A 50 -13.71 1.43 20.79
N ASN A 51 -12.45 1.85 20.79
CA ASN A 51 -11.94 2.71 21.85
C ASN A 51 -12.71 4.03 21.95
N LYS A 52 -13.14 4.61 20.82
CA LYS A 52 -13.94 5.83 20.81
C LYS A 52 -15.36 5.61 21.32
N GLU A 53 -15.98 4.48 20.96
CA GLU A 53 -17.30 4.09 21.45
C GLU A 53 -17.28 3.94 22.98
N LEU A 54 -16.29 3.22 23.53
CA LEU A 54 -16.14 2.97 24.96
C LEU A 54 -15.97 4.26 25.80
N ILE A 55 -15.38 5.31 25.23
CA ILE A 55 -15.16 6.60 25.92
C ILE A 55 -16.15 7.68 25.46
N GLY A 56 -17.18 7.33 24.69
CA GLY A 56 -18.23 8.25 24.23
C GLY A 56 -17.71 9.40 23.37
N LYS A 57 -16.65 9.18 22.58
CA LYS A 57 -16.06 10.22 21.70
C LYS A 57 -16.59 10.12 20.28
N GLU A 58 -16.85 11.27 19.68
CA GLU A 58 -17.29 11.34 18.28
C GLU A 58 -16.25 10.78 17.29
N HIS A 59 -16.76 10.14 16.24
CA HIS A 59 -15.98 9.55 15.17
C HIS A 59 -15.73 10.55 14.03
N PHE A 60 -14.58 10.41 13.36
CA PHE A 60 -14.26 11.16 12.13
C PHE A 60 -14.32 12.70 12.20
N THR A 61 -14.17 13.29 13.38
CA THR A 61 -14.19 14.75 13.58
C THR A 61 -12.84 15.42 13.28
N SER A 62 -11.73 14.70 13.45
CA SER A 62 -10.38 15.19 13.16
C SER A 62 -9.97 14.97 11.70
N TYR A 63 -9.11 15.83 11.16
CA TYR A 63 -8.48 15.62 9.85
C TYR A 63 -7.77 14.26 9.73
N HIS A 64 -7.06 13.81 10.78
CA HIS A 64 -6.45 12.48 10.80
C HIS A 64 -7.47 11.37 10.53
N GLY A 65 -8.59 11.38 11.27
CA GLY A 65 -9.67 10.41 11.10
C GLY A 65 -10.33 10.46 9.73
N GLN A 66 -10.55 11.65 9.17
CA GLN A 66 -11.16 11.84 7.84
C GLN A 66 -10.24 11.34 6.71
N VAL A 67 -8.96 11.74 6.72
CA VAL A 67 -7.98 11.29 5.73
C VAL A 67 -7.73 9.78 5.87
N GLY A 68 -7.69 9.28 7.11
CA GLY A 68 -7.51 7.86 7.42
C GLY A 68 -8.62 6.98 6.83
N ILE A 69 -9.89 7.33 7.06
CA ILE A 69 -11.01 6.53 6.53
C ILE A 69 -11.12 6.62 5.01
N ALA A 70 -10.87 7.81 4.43
CA ALA A 70 -10.82 7.97 2.99
C ALA A 70 -9.71 7.12 2.36
N SER A 71 -8.52 7.11 2.97
CA SER A 71 -7.40 6.27 2.53
C SER A 71 -7.74 4.78 2.63
N LEU A 72 -8.34 4.34 3.74
CA LEU A 72 -8.77 2.94 3.91
C LEU A 72 -9.77 2.52 2.84
N ALA A 73 -10.78 3.35 2.55
CA ALA A 73 -11.74 3.09 1.48
C ALA A 73 -11.05 2.98 0.10
N MET A 74 -10.09 3.87 -0.19
CA MET A 74 -9.30 3.80 -1.42
C MET A 74 -8.46 2.52 -1.51
N ILE A 75 -7.91 2.01 -0.40
CA ILE A 75 -7.17 0.74 -0.40
C ILE A 75 -8.07 -0.41 -0.87
N PHE A 76 -9.31 -0.50 -0.39
CA PHE A 76 -10.24 -1.54 -0.87
C PHE A 76 -10.44 -1.47 -2.39
N VAL A 77 -10.71 -0.28 -2.92
CA VAL A 77 -10.83 -0.07 -4.38
C VAL A 77 -9.56 -0.46 -5.11
N ASN A 78 -8.39 -0.07 -4.58
CA ASN A 78 -7.11 -0.34 -5.21
C ASN A 78 -6.75 -1.84 -5.24
N GLN A 79 -7.18 -2.60 -4.22
CA GLN A 79 -7.03 -4.06 -4.20
C GLN A 79 -7.90 -4.73 -5.27
N LEU A 80 -9.14 -4.27 -5.45
CA LEU A 80 -10.01 -4.74 -6.54
C LEU A 80 -9.41 -4.41 -7.91
N LEU A 81 -8.86 -3.20 -8.08
CA LEU A 81 -8.17 -2.80 -9.31
C LEU A 81 -6.93 -3.67 -9.58
N GLY A 82 -6.14 -3.98 -8.54
CA GLY A 82 -4.98 -4.87 -8.64
C GLY A 82 -5.38 -6.29 -9.06
N ALA A 83 -6.42 -6.84 -8.44
CA ALA A 83 -6.96 -8.16 -8.78
C ALA A 83 -7.50 -8.18 -10.23
N ALA A 84 -8.27 -7.17 -10.63
CA ALA A 84 -8.77 -7.03 -12.00
C ALA A 84 -7.64 -6.89 -13.04
N ALA A 85 -6.59 -6.15 -12.71
CA ALA A 85 -5.42 -5.98 -13.57
C ALA A 85 -4.60 -7.28 -13.74
N HIS A 86 -4.53 -8.10 -12.70
CA HIS A 86 -3.73 -9.33 -12.67
C HIS A 86 -4.51 -10.54 -13.20
N TYR A 87 -5.68 -10.84 -12.64
CA TYR A 87 -6.45 -12.04 -12.95
C TYR A 87 -7.35 -11.87 -14.18
N LEU A 88 -7.98 -10.70 -14.33
CA LEU A 88 -8.86 -10.39 -15.46
C LEU A 88 -8.13 -9.70 -16.62
N LYS A 89 -6.86 -9.33 -16.43
CA LYS A 89 -5.98 -8.72 -17.44
C LYS A 89 -6.53 -7.40 -18.03
N ILE A 90 -7.30 -6.64 -17.25
CA ILE A 90 -7.88 -5.36 -17.69
C ILE A 90 -6.81 -4.27 -17.66
N SER A 91 -6.48 -3.69 -18.82
CA SER A 91 -5.41 -2.67 -18.98
C SER A 91 -5.75 -1.35 -18.28
N ALA A 92 -7.00 -0.90 -18.35
CA ALA A 92 -7.47 0.29 -17.66
C ALA A 92 -7.34 0.15 -16.13
N ALA A 93 -7.69 -1.02 -15.59
CA ALA A 93 -7.53 -1.33 -14.18
C ALA A 93 -6.06 -1.26 -13.73
N ARG A 94 -5.12 -1.67 -14.58
CA ARG A 94 -3.68 -1.55 -14.29
C ARG A 94 -3.23 -0.09 -14.18
N LYS A 95 -3.71 0.78 -15.09
CA LYS A 95 -3.40 2.22 -15.05
C LYS A 95 -4.00 2.85 -13.79
N ALA A 96 -5.26 2.56 -13.51
CA ALA A 96 -5.96 3.04 -12.33
C ALA A 96 -5.30 2.56 -11.03
N HIS A 97 -4.96 1.27 -10.91
CA HIS A 97 -4.27 0.70 -9.76
C HIS A 97 -2.96 1.44 -9.44
N ARG A 98 -2.15 1.76 -10.46
CA ARG A 98 -0.92 2.54 -10.24
C ARG A 98 -1.23 3.96 -9.74
N MET A 99 -2.16 4.67 -10.39
CA MET A 99 -2.53 6.03 -9.99
C MET A 99 -3.09 6.08 -8.56
N PHE A 100 -4.02 5.18 -8.23
CA PHE A 100 -4.59 5.07 -6.89
C PHE A 100 -3.54 4.70 -5.85
N SER A 101 -2.58 3.82 -6.18
CA SER A 101 -1.49 3.47 -5.26
C SER A 101 -0.67 4.68 -4.84
N PHE A 102 -0.36 5.61 -5.75
CA PHE A 102 0.34 6.85 -5.41
C PHE A 102 -0.51 7.78 -4.55
N LEU A 103 -1.79 7.93 -4.88
CA LEU A 103 -2.71 8.76 -4.09
C LEU A 103 -2.87 8.21 -2.66
N ILE A 104 -3.05 6.90 -2.53
CA ILE A 104 -3.15 6.21 -1.24
C ILE A 104 -1.88 6.40 -0.43
N LEU A 105 -0.70 6.23 -1.05
CA LEU A 105 0.56 6.45 -0.36
C LEU A 105 0.65 7.87 0.20
N SER A 106 0.33 8.88 -0.62
CA SER A 106 0.29 10.27 -0.18
C SER A 106 -0.70 10.51 0.97
N CYS A 107 -1.92 9.96 0.88
CA CYS A 107 -2.92 10.05 1.94
C CYS A 107 -2.49 9.32 3.21
N PHE A 108 -1.81 8.18 3.09
CA PHE A 108 -1.28 7.44 4.23
C PHE A 108 -0.18 8.24 4.94
N CYS A 109 0.76 8.82 4.20
CA CYS A 109 1.82 9.66 4.76
C CYS A 109 1.24 10.91 5.46
N ALA A 110 0.21 11.52 4.87
CA ALA A 110 -0.52 12.63 5.47
C ALA A 110 -1.26 12.21 6.74
N ALA A 111 -2.00 11.10 6.70
CA ALA A 111 -2.71 10.56 7.86
C ALA A 111 -1.76 10.19 9.00
N LEU A 112 -0.62 9.55 8.69
CA LEU A 112 0.42 9.22 9.67
C LEU A 112 0.99 10.48 10.32
N SER A 113 1.35 11.48 9.52
CA SER A 113 1.83 12.77 10.02
C SER A 113 0.79 13.42 10.95
N LEU A 114 -0.47 13.52 10.50
CA LEU A 114 -1.55 14.06 11.33
C LEU A 114 -1.78 13.26 12.62
N GLY A 115 -1.58 11.94 12.58
CA GLY A 115 -1.69 11.06 13.75
C GLY A 115 -0.58 11.31 14.77
N LEU A 116 0.67 11.48 14.31
CA LEU A 116 1.83 11.79 15.15
C LEU A 116 1.76 13.17 15.81
N TRP A 117 0.98 14.08 15.22
CA TRP A 117 0.69 15.42 15.76
C TRP A 117 -0.69 15.52 16.40
N SER A 118 -1.36 14.40 16.64
CA SER A 118 -2.64 14.37 17.36
C SER A 118 -2.44 14.62 18.85
N GLY A 119 -3.52 15.06 19.54
CA GLY A 119 -3.50 15.22 20.99
C GLY A 119 -3.09 13.93 21.73
N TRP A 120 -3.50 12.75 21.25
CA TRP A 120 -3.04 11.48 21.84
C TRP A 120 -1.53 11.32 21.70
N ALA A 121 -0.97 11.54 20.52
CA ALA A 121 0.45 11.40 20.27
C ALA A 121 1.28 12.42 21.06
N ASP A 122 0.78 13.64 21.23
CA ASP A 122 1.46 14.66 22.03
C ASP A 122 1.65 14.24 23.49
N HIS A 123 0.65 13.58 24.08
CA HIS A 123 0.68 13.13 25.47
C HIS A 123 1.41 11.79 25.67
N ASN A 124 1.54 10.96 24.63
CA ASN A 124 2.03 9.58 24.75
C ASN A 124 3.37 9.32 24.03
N LEU A 125 3.76 10.16 23.06
CA LEU A 125 4.96 9.96 22.27
C LEU A 125 6.02 11.02 22.56
N HIS A 126 7.25 10.56 22.80
CA HIS A 126 8.41 11.43 22.88
C HIS A 126 8.58 12.22 21.57
N TRP A 127 8.98 13.49 21.66
CA TRP A 127 9.08 14.39 20.51
C TRP A 127 9.98 13.81 19.39
N ILE A 128 11.08 13.14 19.74
CA ILE A 128 11.98 12.48 18.76
C ILE A 128 11.20 11.50 17.87
N LEU A 129 10.29 10.69 18.44
CA LEU A 129 9.50 9.72 17.68
C LEU A 129 8.52 10.42 16.73
N ARG A 130 7.94 11.55 17.15
CA ARG A 130 7.02 12.34 16.32
C ARG A 130 7.72 12.97 15.13
N TYR A 131 8.87 13.61 15.35
CA TYR A 131 9.67 14.23 14.28
C TYR A 131 10.26 13.18 13.33
N SER A 132 10.91 12.14 13.86
CA SER A 132 11.48 11.08 13.02
C SER A 132 10.40 10.36 12.21
N GLY A 133 9.26 10.04 12.83
CA GLY A 133 8.14 9.42 12.14
C GLY A 133 7.57 10.30 11.02
N THR A 134 7.42 11.61 11.25
CA THR A 134 6.95 12.56 10.22
C THR A 134 7.93 12.68 9.06
N THR A 135 9.23 12.77 9.34
CA THR A 135 10.27 12.84 8.30
C THR A 135 10.35 11.55 7.50
N LEU A 136 10.28 10.39 8.15
CA LEU A 136 10.33 9.09 7.47
C LEU A 136 9.05 8.82 6.68
N ALA A 137 7.90 9.37 7.10
CA ALA A 137 6.64 9.22 6.38
C ALA A 137 6.71 9.79 4.95
N THR A 138 7.51 10.83 4.69
CA THR A 138 7.59 11.46 3.35
C THR A 138 8.64 10.82 2.45
N VAL A 139 9.60 10.06 3.00
CA VAL A 139 10.67 9.41 2.22
C VAL A 139 10.12 8.54 1.08
N PRO A 140 9.07 7.70 1.27
CA PRO A 140 8.49 6.93 0.17
C PRO A 140 7.88 7.78 -0.95
N ILE A 141 7.48 9.03 -0.68
CA ILE A 141 7.01 9.92 -1.75
C ILE A 141 8.22 10.48 -2.51
N LEU A 142 9.26 10.88 -1.78
CA LEU A 142 10.48 11.48 -2.36
C LEU A 142 11.30 10.50 -3.19
N MET A 143 11.31 9.21 -2.84
CA MET A 143 12.01 8.17 -3.61
C MET A 143 11.40 7.91 -4.99
N TRP A 144 10.23 8.48 -5.28
CA TRP A 144 9.46 8.22 -6.50
C TRP A 144 9.24 9.47 -7.37
N LEU A 145 9.77 10.62 -6.96
CA LEU A 145 9.88 11.84 -7.77
C LEU A 145 11.23 11.89 -8.48
#